data_AF-A0A1Q3KHL1-F1
#
_entry.id   AF-A0A1Q3KHL1-F1
#
_cell.length_a   1.000
_cell.length_b   1.000
_cell.length_c   1.000
_cell.angle_alpha   90.00
_cell.angle_beta   90.00
_cell.angle_gamma   90.00
#
_symmetry.space_group_name_H-M   'P 1'
#
loop_
_entity.id
_entity.type
_entity.pdbx_description
1 polymer ?
#
loop_
_entity_poly.entity_id
_entity_poly.type
_entity_poly.pdbx_seq_one_letter_code
_entity_poly.pdbx_strand_id
1 'polypeptide(L)'
;MVALPTIDDVKIAARRIAAIAIETPLIESPYLNRHLGGRLFVKAENLQVTGSFKLRGAANRIASLSADEMARGVIARSSGNHGLAMAYCASLMGTSAVVVAPDTAPATKVARIEACGARIVQVPMARLSDTAIDLARRENRVYVPPADDFWVVAGAGTVGIEIAAQAARAGVVIDVVLTCCSGGGLTAGCLLGLSDASPATQVQAVEPVGFEKMGASLAAGRRIDLKPSGVSICDALTGVYMAEIPFEIVRPRLAGTIAVTDDEVREAMRIAFSEFGLAIEPGGAVALAAVLAGRLKLEGRAVVATISGRNVDLPLAASVLAEANDLRPGDHGLSARRHA
;
A
#
# COMPACT_ATOMS: atom_id res chain seq x y z
N MET A 1 -4.06 -7.88 -25.20
CA MET A 1 -3.47 -8.21 -23.89
C MET A 1 -2.71 -6.98 -23.42
N VAL A 2 -2.90 -6.58 -22.17
CA VAL A 2 -2.15 -5.46 -21.56
C VAL A 2 -0.71 -5.92 -21.30
N ALA A 3 0.27 -5.05 -21.53
CA ALA A 3 1.66 -5.33 -21.22
C ALA A 3 1.85 -5.39 -19.69
N LEU A 4 2.49 -6.45 -19.19
CA LEU A 4 2.73 -6.65 -17.76
C LEU A 4 4.21 -6.40 -17.43
N PRO A 5 4.53 -5.67 -16.33
CA PRO A 5 5.89 -5.54 -15.86
C PRO A 5 6.46 -6.88 -15.39
N THR A 6 7.77 -7.02 -15.55
CA THR A 6 8.59 -8.15 -15.11
C THR A 6 9.51 -7.74 -13.96
N ILE A 7 10.27 -8.70 -13.40
CA ILE A 7 11.31 -8.37 -12.42
C ILE A 7 12.39 -7.43 -12.99
N ASP A 8 12.70 -7.50 -14.29
CA ASP A 8 13.70 -6.61 -14.89
C ASP A 8 13.22 -5.15 -14.91
N ASP A 9 11.93 -4.93 -15.13
CA ASP A 9 11.31 -3.61 -15.03
C ASP A 9 11.36 -3.08 -13.59
N VAL A 10 11.18 -3.94 -12.59
CA VAL A 10 11.33 -3.58 -11.17
C VAL A 10 12.79 -3.23 -10.85
N LYS A 11 13.77 -3.96 -11.38
CA LYS A 11 15.20 -3.63 -11.23
C LYS A 11 15.55 -2.30 -11.90
N ILE A 12 14.98 -2.01 -13.08
CA ILE A 12 15.10 -0.71 -13.74
C ILE A 12 14.48 0.39 -12.86
N ALA A 13 13.28 0.15 -12.33
CA ALA A 13 12.60 1.08 -11.44
C ALA A 13 13.43 1.38 -10.19
N ALA A 14 14.03 0.36 -9.56
CA ALA A 14 14.89 0.52 -8.39
C ALA A 14 16.07 1.46 -8.67
N ARG A 15 16.74 1.31 -9.81
CA ARG A 15 17.80 2.23 -10.24
C ARG A 15 17.27 3.64 -10.51
N ARG A 16 16.11 3.76 -11.18
CA ARG A 16 15.51 5.04 -11.57
C ARG A 16 15.10 5.88 -10.36
N ILE A 17 14.59 5.26 -9.30
CA ILE A 17 14.08 5.97 -8.11
C ILE A 17 15.08 6.10 -6.97
N ALA A 18 16.30 5.57 -7.11
CA ALA A 18 17.29 5.48 -6.02
C ALA A 18 17.64 6.82 -5.38
N ALA A 19 17.58 7.92 -6.13
CA ALA A 19 17.85 9.28 -5.63
C ALA A 19 16.62 9.99 -5.05
N ILE A 20 15.44 9.37 -5.09
CA ILE A 20 14.15 9.98 -4.74
C ILE A 20 13.47 9.21 -3.61
N ALA A 21 13.43 7.89 -3.72
CA ALA A 21 12.88 7.02 -2.70
C ALA A 21 13.97 6.65 -1.69
N ILE A 22 13.63 6.67 -0.40
CA ILE A 22 14.51 6.13 0.63
C ILE A 22 14.35 4.61 0.72
N GLU A 23 15.43 3.90 1.05
CA GLU A 23 15.34 2.51 1.50
C GLU A 23 14.73 2.51 2.91
N THR A 24 13.45 2.15 3.02
CA THR A 24 12.76 2.15 4.32
C THR A 24 13.23 0.96 5.17
N PRO A 25 13.22 1.07 6.51
CA PRO A 25 13.73 -0.01 7.34
C PRO A 25 12.83 -1.25 7.33
N LEU A 26 13.46 -2.41 7.48
CA LEU A 26 12.82 -3.69 7.83
C LEU A 26 13.06 -3.93 9.32
N ILE A 27 12.02 -3.75 10.14
CA ILE A 27 12.15 -3.70 11.61
C ILE A 27 11.60 -5.00 12.20
N GLU A 28 12.38 -5.67 13.04
CA GLU A 28 11.93 -6.85 13.81
C GLU A 28 11.49 -6.44 15.22
N SER A 29 10.45 -7.08 15.76
CA SER A 29 10.08 -6.92 17.18
C SER A 29 10.35 -8.21 17.97
N PRO A 30 11.46 -8.27 18.74
CA PRO A 30 11.72 -9.41 19.61
C PRO A 30 10.64 -9.65 20.67
N TYR A 31 9.95 -8.59 21.09
CA TYR A 31 8.83 -8.69 22.02
C TYR A 31 7.67 -9.45 21.37
N LEU A 32 7.20 -9.02 20.20
CA LEU A 32 6.10 -9.70 19.52
C LEU A 32 6.48 -11.12 19.09
N ASN A 33 7.73 -11.36 18.69
CA ASN A 33 8.20 -12.70 18.32
C ASN A 33 7.96 -13.75 19.41
N ARG A 34 8.25 -13.40 20.68
CA ARG A 34 8.04 -14.31 21.83
C ARG A 34 6.58 -14.69 22.02
N HIS A 35 5.65 -13.81 21.64
CA HIS A 35 4.22 -14.01 21.85
C HIS A 35 3.54 -14.65 20.63
N LEU A 36 4.05 -14.40 19.42
CA LEU A 36 3.48 -14.91 18.17
C LEU A 36 4.05 -16.29 17.75
N GLY A 37 5.11 -16.75 18.41
CA GLY A 37 5.72 -18.06 18.14
C GLY A 37 6.43 -18.12 16.79
N GLY A 38 7.03 -17.01 16.34
CA GLY A 38 7.85 -16.91 15.14
C GLY A 38 8.45 -15.52 15.00
N ARG A 39 8.97 -15.15 13.82
CA ARG A 39 9.62 -13.85 13.61
C ARG A 39 8.72 -12.91 12.82
N LEU A 40 8.38 -11.76 13.39
CA LEU A 40 7.61 -10.70 12.76
C LEU A 40 8.53 -9.53 12.42
N PHE A 41 8.53 -9.18 11.14
CA PHE A 41 9.15 -7.98 10.60
C PHE A 41 8.09 -7.03 10.06
N VAL A 42 8.35 -5.74 10.13
CA VAL A 42 7.56 -4.71 9.45
C VAL A 42 8.41 -3.98 8.41
N LYS A 43 7.90 -3.88 7.18
CA LYS A 43 8.50 -3.04 6.13
C LYS A 43 7.86 -1.65 6.19
N ALA A 44 8.59 -0.67 6.73
CA ALA A 44 8.06 0.61 7.18
C ALA A 44 7.90 1.65 6.04
N GLU A 45 7.05 1.35 5.05
CA GLU A 45 6.77 2.27 3.93
C GLU A 45 6.04 3.56 4.36
N ASN A 46 5.48 3.61 5.57
CA ASN A 46 5.00 4.83 6.19
C ASN A 46 6.11 5.87 6.46
N LEU A 47 7.37 5.47 6.46
CA LEU A 47 8.52 6.37 6.61
C LEU A 47 9.02 6.95 5.29
N GLN A 48 8.48 6.49 4.15
CA GLN A 48 8.81 7.04 2.83
C GLN A 48 8.48 8.54 2.76
N VAL A 49 9.12 9.28 1.84
CA VAL A 49 9.10 10.77 1.79
C VAL A 49 7.68 11.36 1.85
N THR A 50 6.74 10.82 1.08
CA THR A 50 5.34 11.29 1.06
C THR A 50 4.44 10.60 2.10
N GLY A 51 5.04 9.78 2.98
CA GLY A 51 4.36 9.02 4.03
C GLY A 51 3.73 7.71 3.57
N SER A 52 4.07 7.20 2.38
CA SER A 52 3.58 5.90 1.90
C SER A 52 4.42 5.34 0.74
N PHE A 53 4.21 4.06 0.42
CA PHE A 53 4.86 3.39 -0.72
C PHE A 53 4.55 4.01 -2.09
N LYS A 54 3.49 4.82 -2.21
CA LYS A 54 3.04 5.40 -3.48
C LYS A 54 4.09 6.29 -4.15
N LEU A 55 5.02 6.86 -3.38
CA LEU A 55 6.17 7.60 -3.93
C LEU A 55 6.90 6.78 -5.00
N ARG A 56 7.11 5.48 -4.76
CA ARG A 56 7.94 4.64 -5.63
C ARG A 56 7.33 4.49 -7.02
N GLY A 57 6.04 4.17 -7.08
CA GLY A 57 5.30 4.08 -8.33
C GLY A 57 5.19 5.43 -9.04
N ALA A 58 4.92 6.51 -8.30
CA ALA A 58 4.83 7.86 -8.86
C ALA A 58 6.17 8.34 -9.45
N ALA A 59 7.26 8.20 -8.69
CA ALA A 59 8.61 8.56 -9.13
C ALA A 59 9.00 7.75 -10.37
N ASN A 60 8.76 6.44 -10.36
CA ASN A 60 9.07 5.59 -11.50
C ASN A 60 8.25 5.98 -12.75
N ARG A 61 6.95 6.26 -12.60
CA ARG A 61 6.10 6.64 -13.74
C ARG A 61 6.54 7.97 -14.34
N ILE A 62 6.76 9.00 -13.51
CA ILE A 62 7.14 10.33 -13.99
C ILE A 62 8.52 10.31 -14.64
N ALA A 63 9.50 9.64 -14.02
CA ALA A 63 10.83 9.49 -14.62
C ALA A 63 10.87 8.57 -15.85
N SER A 64 9.74 7.93 -16.22
CA SER A 64 9.59 7.16 -17.47
C SER A 64 8.89 7.94 -18.59
N LEU A 65 8.45 9.18 -18.32
CA LEU A 65 7.79 10.00 -19.33
C LEU A 65 8.77 10.48 -20.39
N SER A 66 8.32 10.57 -21.63
CA SER A 66 9.05 11.26 -22.69
C SER A 66 9.11 12.78 -22.43
N ALA A 67 9.97 13.50 -23.16
CA ALA A 67 10.02 14.96 -23.07
C ALA A 67 8.67 15.61 -23.40
N ASP A 68 7.98 15.11 -24.42
CA ASP A 68 6.64 15.58 -24.80
C ASP A 68 5.61 15.29 -23.71
N GLU A 69 5.67 14.11 -23.08
CA GLU A 69 4.79 13.76 -21.97
C GLU A 69 5.06 14.64 -20.73
N MET A 70 6.34 14.89 -20.42
CA MET A 70 6.74 15.79 -19.34
C MET A 70 6.22 17.22 -19.56
N ALA A 71 6.28 17.73 -20.80
CA ALA A 71 5.77 19.05 -21.14
C ALA A 71 4.24 19.16 -20.99
N ARG A 72 3.51 18.09 -21.35
CA ARG A 72 2.05 18.03 -21.17
C ARG A 72 1.63 17.87 -19.72
N GLY A 73 2.46 17.23 -18.91
CA GLY A 73 2.20 16.96 -17.51
C GLY A 73 1.23 15.81 -17.26
N VAL A 74 1.03 15.52 -15.99
CA VAL A 74 0.31 14.35 -15.50
C VAL A 74 -1.02 14.73 -14.88
N ILE A 75 -1.94 13.77 -14.87
CA ILE A 75 -3.20 13.87 -14.15
C ILE A 75 -3.49 12.55 -13.43
N ALA A 76 -3.86 12.63 -12.17
CA ALA A 76 -4.18 11.47 -11.35
C ALA A 76 -5.51 11.65 -10.61
N ARG A 77 -6.18 10.53 -10.32
CA ARG A 77 -7.37 10.51 -9.46
C ARG A 77 -7.04 9.97 -8.07
N SER A 78 -6.91 10.83 -7.08
CA SER A 78 -6.76 10.45 -5.66
C SER A 78 -6.62 11.70 -4.79
N SER A 79 -7.44 11.83 -3.75
CA SER A 79 -7.18 12.79 -2.66
C SER A 79 -6.20 12.27 -1.60
N GLY A 80 -5.68 11.05 -1.77
CA GLY A 80 -4.86 10.38 -0.76
C GLY A 80 -3.40 10.21 -1.20
N ASN A 81 -2.81 9.10 -0.78
CA ASN A 81 -1.40 8.78 -0.97
C ASN A 81 -0.90 8.86 -2.42
N HIS A 82 -1.71 8.44 -3.40
CA HIS A 82 -1.31 8.49 -4.81
C HIS A 82 -1.28 9.93 -5.33
N GLY A 83 -2.28 10.74 -4.99
CA GLY A 83 -2.34 12.15 -5.42
C GLY A 83 -1.17 12.95 -4.86
N LEU A 84 -0.86 12.76 -3.58
CA LEU A 84 0.30 13.40 -2.95
C LEU A 84 1.63 12.93 -3.56
N ALA A 85 1.80 11.63 -3.80
CA ALA A 85 3.01 11.10 -4.44
C ALA A 85 3.21 11.64 -5.86
N MET A 86 2.14 11.70 -6.67
CA MET A 86 2.18 12.26 -8.02
C MET A 86 2.52 13.75 -8.00
N ALA A 87 1.88 14.53 -7.13
CA ALA A 87 2.15 15.96 -7.00
C ALA A 87 3.59 16.25 -6.56
N TYR A 88 4.07 15.53 -5.53
CA TYR A 88 5.43 15.67 -5.03
C TYR A 88 6.47 15.33 -6.11
N CYS A 89 6.35 14.16 -6.76
CA CYS A 89 7.31 13.74 -7.79
C CYS A 89 7.23 14.62 -9.04
N ALA A 90 6.04 15.12 -9.42
CA ALA A 90 5.90 16.03 -10.55
C ALA A 90 6.64 17.34 -10.30
N SER A 91 6.45 17.92 -9.12
CA SER A 91 7.15 19.13 -8.66
C SER A 91 8.66 18.94 -8.66
N LEU A 92 9.13 17.84 -8.05
CA LEU A 92 10.56 17.50 -7.97
C LEU A 92 11.22 17.34 -9.34
N MET A 93 10.50 16.82 -10.33
CA MET A 93 11.01 16.55 -11.68
C MET A 93 10.67 17.63 -12.70
N GLY A 94 10.07 18.75 -12.28
CA GLY A 94 9.76 19.88 -13.16
C GLY A 94 8.65 19.61 -14.18
N THR A 95 7.64 18.78 -13.84
CA THR A 95 6.42 18.61 -14.63
C THR A 95 5.19 19.08 -13.87
N SER A 96 4.12 19.42 -14.59
CA SER A 96 2.86 19.87 -13.97
C SER A 96 1.97 18.67 -13.59
N ALA A 97 1.32 18.76 -12.43
CA ALA A 97 0.37 17.76 -11.97
C ALA A 97 -1.03 18.36 -11.77
N VAL A 98 -2.03 17.61 -12.21
CA VAL A 98 -3.44 17.81 -11.85
C VAL A 98 -3.89 16.64 -11.00
N VAL A 99 -4.53 16.91 -9.87
CA VAL A 99 -5.08 15.87 -9.01
C VAL A 99 -6.59 16.07 -8.91
N VAL A 100 -7.33 15.10 -9.44
CA VAL A 100 -8.78 15.04 -9.30
C VAL A 100 -9.10 14.32 -7.99
N ALA A 101 -9.82 14.99 -7.12
CA ALA A 101 -10.13 14.57 -5.75
C ALA A 101 -11.65 14.58 -5.52
N PRO A 102 -12.18 13.72 -4.62
CA PRO A 102 -13.54 13.89 -4.15
C PRO A 102 -13.72 15.25 -3.47
N ASP A 103 -14.87 15.88 -3.63
CA ASP A 103 -15.29 17.08 -2.91
C ASP A 103 -15.40 16.87 -1.40
N THR A 104 -15.57 15.63 -0.96
CA THR A 104 -15.52 15.21 0.45
C THR A 104 -14.11 14.94 0.98
N ALA A 105 -13.05 15.14 0.18
CA ALA A 105 -11.68 14.94 0.63
C ALA A 105 -11.34 15.84 1.83
N PRO A 106 -10.69 15.33 2.89
CA PRO A 106 -10.25 16.16 4.01
C PRO A 106 -9.36 17.32 3.54
N ALA A 107 -9.67 18.53 4.02
CA ALA A 107 -8.95 19.76 3.62
C ALA A 107 -7.44 19.67 3.86
N THR A 108 -7.02 18.97 4.92
CA THR A 108 -5.60 18.72 5.23
C THR A 108 -4.89 17.89 4.17
N LYS A 109 -5.58 16.91 3.57
CA LYS A 109 -5.02 16.10 2.46
C LYS A 109 -4.93 16.92 1.17
N VAL A 110 -5.94 17.73 0.88
CA VAL A 110 -5.96 18.64 -0.28
C VAL A 110 -4.83 19.67 -0.18
N ALA A 111 -4.70 20.35 0.95
CA ALA A 111 -3.68 21.38 1.16
C ALA A 111 -2.25 20.83 0.99
N ARG A 112 -1.97 19.59 1.40
CA ARG A 112 -0.66 18.95 1.20
C ARG A 112 -0.34 18.71 -0.29
N ILE A 113 -1.35 18.41 -1.09
CA ILE A 113 -1.20 18.22 -2.54
C ILE A 113 -0.97 19.58 -3.22
N GLU A 114 -1.74 20.60 -2.85
CA GLU A 114 -1.58 21.97 -3.37
C GLU A 114 -0.23 22.58 -2.98
N ALA A 115 0.27 22.30 -1.78
CA ALA A 115 1.60 22.72 -1.33
C ALA A 115 2.75 22.14 -2.18
N CYS A 116 2.49 21.05 -2.91
CA CYS A 116 3.44 20.51 -3.89
C CYS A 116 3.35 21.22 -5.26
N GLY A 117 2.43 22.17 -5.45
CA GLY A 117 2.22 22.92 -6.70
C GLY A 117 1.27 22.23 -7.69
N ALA A 118 0.55 21.19 -7.26
CA ALA A 118 -0.44 20.53 -8.12
C ALA A 118 -1.76 21.32 -8.15
N ARG A 119 -2.41 21.33 -9.32
CA ARG A 119 -3.77 21.86 -9.47
C ARG A 119 -4.78 20.82 -8.97
N ILE A 120 -5.59 21.19 -7.98
CA ILE A 120 -6.67 20.34 -7.48
C ILE A 120 -7.96 20.59 -8.28
N VAL A 121 -8.67 19.50 -8.60
CA VAL A 121 -10.02 19.54 -9.18
C VAL A 121 -10.92 18.67 -8.31
N GLN A 122 -11.81 19.29 -7.53
CA GLN A 122 -12.75 18.58 -6.67
C GLN A 122 -14.05 18.26 -7.40
N VAL A 123 -14.51 17.00 -7.28
CA VAL A 123 -15.76 16.52 -7.88
C VAL A 123 -16.47 15.53 -6.96
N PRO A 124 -17.79 15.29 -7.13
CA PRO A 124 -18.46 14.20 -6.43
C PRO A 124 -17.78 12.85 -6.70
N MET A 125 -17.69 12.00 -5.67
CA MET A 125 -17.00 10.70 -5.74
C MET A 125 -17.45 9.85 -6.94
N ALA A 126 -18.74 9.87 -7.27
CA ALA A 126 -19.31 9.14 -8.41
C ALA A 126 -18.73 9.57 -9.78
N ARG A 127 -18.21 10.79 -9.91
CA ARG A 127 -17.62 11.33 -11.15
C ARG A 127 -16.10 11.34 -11.15
N LEU A 128 -15.45 10.81 -10.12
CA LEU A 128 -14.02 10.93 -9.91
C LEU A 128 -13.20 10.36 -11.07
N SER A 129 -13.53 9.14 -11.50
CA SER A 129 -12.83 8.47 -12.60
C SER A 129 -13.09 9.12 -13.95
N ASP A 130 -14.36 9.34 -14.28
CA ASP A 130 -14.77 9.90 -15.58
C ASP A 130 -14.19 11.31 -15.76
N THR A 131 -14.29 12.16 -14.73
CA THR A 131 -13.72 13.52 -14.79
C THR A 131 -12.22 13.47 -15.02
N ALA A 132 -11.48 12.60 -14.33
CA ALA A 132 -10.04 12.51 -14.50
C ALA A 132 -9.65 12.07 -15.91
N ILE A 133 -10.35 11.09 -16.48
CA ILE A 133 -10.09 10.60 -17.84
C ILE A 133 -10.46 11.66 -18.89
N ASP A 134 -11.62 12.29 -18.75
CA ASP A 134 -12.08 13.31 -19.70
C ASP A 134 -11.22 14.58 -19.63
N LEU A 135 -10.77 14.97 -18.45
CA LEU A 135 -9.86 16.09 -18.28
C LEU A 135 -8.48 15.78 -18.83
N ALA A 136 -7.98 14.55 -18.64
CA ALA A 136 -6.73 14.09 -19.25
C ALA A 136 -6.77 14.23 -20.77
N ARG A 137 -7.87 13.77 -21.39
CA ARG A 137 -8.06 13.88 -22.85
C ARG A 137 -8.15 15.33 -23.31
N ARG A 138 -8.97 16.14 -22.65
CA ARG A 138 -9.20 17.56 -23.04
C ARG A 138 -7.96 18.43 -22.87
N GLU A 139 -7.16 18.20 -21.83
CA GLU A 139 -5.92 18.95 -21.57
C GLU A 139 -4.68 18.25 -22.12
N ASN A 140 -4.86 17.14 -22.83
CA ASN A 140 -3.78 16.32 -23.39
C ASN A 140 -2.72 15.86 -22.36
N ARG A 141 -3.15 15.61 -21.11
CA ARG A 141 -2.27 15.18 -20.01
C ARG A 141 -2.13 13.67 -19.95
N VAL A 142 -1.01 13.19 -19.41
CA VAL A 142 -0.81 11.76 -19.15
C VAL A 142 -1.62 11.36 -17.93
N TYR A 143 -2.66 10.57 -18.13
CA TYR A 143 -3.43 9.99 -17.03
C TYR A 143 -2.64 8.86 -16.34
N VAL A 144 -2.47 8.97 -15.03
CA VAL A 144 -1.75 7.99 -14.20
C VAL A 144 -2.70 7.41 -13.14
N PRO A 145 -3.27 6.21 -13.37
CA PRO A 145 -4.13 5.57 -12.39
C PRO A 145 -3.34 5.14 -11.14
N PRO A 146 -4.01 4.99 -9.98
CA PRO A 146 -3.33 4.72 -8.71
C PRO A 146 -2.72 3.32 -8.58
N ALA A 147 -3.08 2.38 -9.45
CA ALA A 147 -2.61 0.99 -9.36
C ALA A 147 -2.48 0.30 -10.73
N ASP A 148 -3.32 0.68 -11.70
CA ASP A 148 -3.42 -0.02 -13.00
C ASP A 148 -2.52 0.62 -14.07
N ASP A 149 -1.23 0.75 -13.76
CA ASP A 149 -0.21 1.30 -14.65
C ASP A 149 1.09 0.50 -14.51
N PHE A 150 1.70 0.15 -15.65
CA PHE A 150 2.91 -0.66 -15.75
C PHE A 150 4.05 -0.12 -14.87
N TRP A 151 4.34 1.17 -14.97
CA TRP A 151 5.45 1.80 -14.26
C TRP A 151 5.12 2.01 -12.79
N VAL A 152 3.85 2.27 -12.46
CA VAL A 152 3.41 2.34 -11.07
C VAL A 152 3.61 1.01 -10.35
N VAL A 153 3.25 -0.11 -10.99
CA VAL A 153 3.44 -1.46 -10.43
C VAL A 153 4.93 -1.82 -10.35
N ALA A 154 5.71 -1.55 -11.40
CA ALA A 154 7.16 -1.79 -11.38
C ALA A 154 7.86 -0.99 -10.26
N GLY A 155 7.45 0.26 -10.06
CA GLY A 155 7.97 1.10 -8.96
C GLY A 155 7.56 0.58 -7.58
N ALA A 156 6.31 0.13 -7.41
CA ALA A 156 5.89 -0.50 -6.16
C ALA A 156 6.70 -1.77 -5.85
N GLY A 157 7.16 -2.50 -6.88
CA GLY A 157 7.94 -3.72 -6.70
C GLY A 157 9.33 -3.54 -6.10
N THR A 158 9.86 -2.33 -6.06
CA THR A 158 11.15 -2.08 -5.39
C THR A 158 11.04 -2.36 -3.88
N VAL A 159 9.82 -2.33 -3.30
CA VAL A 159 9.58 -2.79 -1.92
C VAL A 159 9.98 -4.25 -1.75
N GLY A 160 9.65 -5.12 -2.69
CA GLY A 160 10.02 -6.54 -2.67
C GLY A 160 11.53 -6.77 -2.78
N ILE A 161 12.21 -6.00 -3.66
CA ILE A 161 13.67 -6.03 -3.78
C ILE A 161 14.33 -5.65 -2.46
N GLU A 162 13.87 -4.57 -1.83
CA GLU A 162 14.43 -4.11 -0.55
C GLU A 162 14.19 -5.12 0.57
N ILE A 163 12.99 -5.74 0.65
CA ILE A 163 12.70 -6.81 1.62
C ILE A 163 13.70 -7.95 1.45
N ALA A 164 13.90 -8.46 0.23
CA ALA A 164 14.84 -9.56 -0.02
C ALA A 164 16.28 -9.18 0.36
N ALA A 165 16.75 -8.00 -0.06
CA ALA A 165 18.09 -7.53 0.24
C ALA A 165 18.33 -7.30 1.74
N GLN A 166 17.35 -6.73 2.45
CA GLN A 166 17.42 -6.50 3.90
C GLN A 166 17.39 -7.82 4.68
N ALA A 167 16.53 -8.76 4.29
CA ALA A 167 16.47 -10.09 4.90
C ALA A 167 17.78 -10.87 4.71
N ALA A 168 18.35 -10.83 3.49
CA ALA A 168 19.65 -11.44 3.21
C ALA A 168 20.77 -10.85 4.07
N ARG A 169 20.82 -9.51 4.22
CA ARG A 169 21.78 -8.83 5.12
C ARG A 169 21.61 -9.25 6.59
N ALA A 170 20.39 -9.53 7.01
CA ALA A 170 20.09 -10.00 8.36
C ALA A 170 20.27 -11.52 8.55
N GLY A 171 20.63 -12.27 7.50
CA GLY A 171 20.76 -13.73 7.54
C GLY A 171 19.42 -14.44 7.77
N VAL A 172 18.32 -13.87 7.28
CA VAL A 172 16.95 -14.38 7.49
C VAL A 172 16.34 -14.79 6.16
N VAL A 173 15.74 -15.98 6.13
CA VAL A 173 14.86 -16.42 5.03
C VAL A 173 13.44 -16.00 5.38
N ILE A 174 12.80 -15.20 4.54
CA ILE A 174 11.40 -14.78 4.74
C ILE A 174 10.47 -15.82 4.11
N ASP A 175 9.57 -16.38 4.92
CA ASP A 175 8.58 -17.35 4.46
C ASP A 175 7.39 -16.67 3.80
N VAL A 176 6.89 -15.59 4.41
CA VAL A 176 5.66 -14.91 3.97
C VAL A 176 5.81 -13.39 4.01
N VAL A 177 5.33 -12.72 2.97
CA VAL A 177 5.13 -11.26 2.93
C VAL A 177 3.63 -10.97 2.82
N LEU A 178 3.08 -10.30 3.84
CA LEU A 178 1.73 -9.78 3.86
C LEU A 178 1.71 -8.35 3.33
N THR A 179 0.88 -8.10 2.33
CA THR A 179 0.77 -6.80 1.65
C THR A 179 -0.59 -6.15 1.90
N CYS A 180 -0.61 -4.85 2.23
CA CYS A 180 -1.85 -4.09 2.24
C CYS A 180 -2.42 -4.02 0.82
N CYS A 181 -3.62 -4.56 0.61
CA CYS A 181 -4.19 -4.72 -0.71
C CYS A 181 -5.46 -3.89 -0.91
N SER A 182 -5.48 -3.17 -2.03
CA SER A 182 -6.69 -2.59 -2.62
C SER A 182 -6.72 -3.04 -4.08
N GLY A 183 -6.42 -2.16 -5.04
CA GLY A 183 -6.24 -2.56 -6.44
C GLY A 183 -5.02 -3.44 -6.72
N GLY A 184 -4.37 -4.04 -5.72
CA GLY A 184 -3.28 -5.02 -5.90
C GLY A 184 -1.89 -4.47 -6.30
N GLY A 185 -1.73 -3.18 -6.57
CA GLY A 185 -0.44 -2.66 -7.09
C GLY A 185 0.78 -2.93 -6.19
N LEU A 186 0.65 -2.79 -4.86
CA LEU A 186 1.71 -3.18 -3.92
C LEU A 186 1.95 -4.68 -3.91
N THR A 187 0.88 -5.48 -3.86
CA THR A 187 0.93 -6.94 -3.87
C THR A 187 1.63 -7.49 -5.11
N ALA A 188 1.21 -7.04 -6.29
CA ALA A 188 1.80 -7.40 -7.58
C ALA A 188 3.28 -6.97 -7.64
N GLY A 189 3.57 -5.74 -7.20
CA GLY A 189 4.93 -5.24 -7.10
C GLY A 189 5.82 -6.13 -6.23
N CYS A 190 5.43 -6.39 -4.98
CA CYS A 190 6.20 -7.23 -4.07
C CYS A 190 6.44 -8.62 -4.64
N LEU A 191 5.43 -9.23 -5.27
CA LEU A 191 5.55 -10.54 -5.91
C LEU A 191 6.61 -10.52 -7.02
N LEU A 192 6.61 -9.50 -7.88
CA LEU A 192 7.65 -9.34 -8.90
C LEU A 192 9.04 -9.06 -8.28
N GLY A 193 9.12 -8.16 -7.29
CA GLY A 193 10.39 -7.78 -6.67
C GLY A 193 11.09 -8.91 -5.91
N LEU A 194 10.31 -9.86 -5.38
CA LEU A 194 10.82 -11.04 -4.67
C LEU A 194 11.21 -12.18 -5.62
N SER A 195 10.70 -12.21 -6.86
CA SER A 195 10.73 -13.42 -7.70
C SER A 195 12.12 -13.88 -8.15
N ASP A 196 13.14 -13.03 -8.01
CA ASP A 196 14.53 -13.36 -8.37
C ASP A 196 15.35 -13.73 -7.12
N ALA A 197 15.38 -12.84 -6.12
CA ALA A 197 16.21 -13.03 -4.92
C ALA A 197 15.59 -13.96 -3.86
N SER A 198 14.26 -14.12 -3.85
CA SER A 198 13.55 -14.95 -2.87
C SER A 198 12.29 -15.61 -3.47
N PRO A 199 12.43 -16.44 -4.52
CA PRO A 199 11.28 -17.00 -5.25
C PRO A 199 10.40 -17.95 -4.43
N ALA A 200 10.92 -18.48 -3.31
CA ALA A 200 10.17 -19.33 -2.40
C ALA A 200 9.29 -18.55 -1.41
N THR A 201 9.53 -17.25 -1.23
CA THR A 201 8.73 -16.41 -0.33
C THR A 201 7.31 -16.28 -0.85
N GLN A 202 6.34 -16.63 -0.02
CA GLN A 202 4.93 -16.50 -0.34
C GLN A 202 4.46 -15.06 -0.17
N VAL A 203 3.67 -14.55 -1.12
CA VAL A 203 3.01 -13.25 -0.98
C VAL A 203 1.51 -13.48 -0.76
N GLN A 204 0.96 -12.85 0.27
CA GLN A 204 -0.49 -12.81 0.51
C GLN A 204 -0.97 -11.36 0.57
N ALA A 205 -2.20 -11.16 0.08
CA ALA A 205 -2.88 -9.87 0.14
C ALA A 205 -3.74 -9.79 1.40
N VAL A 206 -3.78 -8.63 2.05
CA VAL A 206 -4.65 -8.37 3.18
C VAL A 206 -5.59 -7.21 2.86
N GLU A 207 -6.88 -7.44 3.01
CA GLU A 207 -7.98 -6.52 2.69
C GLU A 207 -8.85 -6.28 3.93
N PRO A 208 -9.56 -5.15 4.04
CA PRO A 208 -10.57 -4.99 5.08
C PRO A 208 -11.80 -5.84 4.77
N VAL A 209 -12.45 -6.35 5.80
CA VAL A 209 -13.73 -7.06 5.69
C VAL A 209 -14.77 -6.18 4.98
N GLY A 210 -15.50 -6.75 4.02
CA GLY A 210 -16.45 -6.04 3.17
C GLY A 210 -15.83 -5.36 1.93
N PHE A 211 -14.51 -5.42 1.76
CA PHE A 211 -13.78 -4.85 0.61
C PHE A 211 -12.79 -5.84 -0.03
N GLU A 212 -13.04 -7.15 0.11
CA GLU A 212 -12.20 -8.28 -0.32
C GLU A 212 -12.21 -8.56 -1.83
N LYS A 213 -11.94 -7.53 -2.65
CA LYS A 213 -12.03 -7.64 -4.13
C LYS A 213 -10.94 -8.53 -4.72
N MET A 214 -9.74 -8.57 -4.13
CA MET A 214 -8.70 -9.50 -4.56
C MET A 214 -9.14 -10.94 -4.29
N GLY A 215 -9.62 -11.22 -3.07
CA GLY A 215 -10.13 -12.54 -2.70
C GLY A 215 -11.28 -13.01 -3.60
N ALA A 216 -12.28 -12.15 -3.81
CA ALA A 216 -13.40 -12.44 -4.69
C ALA A 216 -12.95 -12.68 -6.14
N SER A 217 -12.02 -11.87 -6.65
CA SER A 217 -11.51 -12.01 -8.03
C SER A 217 -10.72 -13.30 -8.23
N LEU A 218 -9.89 -13.70 -7.25
CA LEU A 218 -9.15 -14.96 -7.30
C LEU A 218 -10.08 -16.17 -7.27
N ALA A 219 -11.07 -16.17 -6.38
CA ALA A 219 -12.06 -17.25 -6.28
C ALA A 219 -12.85 -17.43 -7.59
N ALA A 220 -13.14 -16.32 -8.30
CA ALA A 220 -13.85 -16.35 -9.56
C ALA A 220 -12.94 -16.60 -10.80
N GLY A 221 -11.62 -16.60 -10.64
CA GLY A 221 -10.66 -16.70 -11.74
C GLY A 221 -10.63 -15.51 -12.71
N ARG A 222 -11.39 -14.44 -12.40
CA ARG A 222 -11.53 -13.21 -13.19
C ARG A 222 -11.73 -12.02 -12.26
N ARG A 223 -11.43 -10.81 -12.74
CA ARG A 223 -11.69 -9.58 -11.98
C ARG A 223 -13.17 -9.45 -11.61
N ILE A 224 -13.39 -9.12 -10.35
CA ILE A 224 -14.68 -8.75 -9.79
C ILE A 224 -14.53 -7.35 -9.17
N ASP A 225 -15.37 -6.44 -9.65
CA ASP A 225 -15.60 -5.18 -8.95
C ASP A 225 -16.66 -5.41 -7.87
N LEU A 226 -16.41 -4.90 -6.68
CA LEU A 226 -17.36 -4.98 -5.58
C LEU A 226 -18.48 -3.97 -5.75
N LYS A 227 -19.58 -4.22 -5.06
CA LYS A 227 -20.56 -3.17 -4.78
C LYS A 227 -20.12 -2.43 -3.52
N PRO A 228 -20.35 -1.11 -3.42
CA PRO A 228 -20.15 -0.41 -2.16
C PRO A 228 -20.93 -1.11 -1.03
N SER A 229 -20.21 -1.66 -0.05
CA SER A 229 -20.80 -2.37 1.09
C SER A 229 -20.23 -1.83 2.39
N GLY A 230 -21.04 -1.05 3.10
CA GLY A 230 -20.69 -0.53 4.42
C GLY A 230 -19.63 0.58 4.41
N VAL A 231 -19.08 0.83 5.60
CA VAL A 231 -18.05 1.84 5.87
C VAL A 231 -16.90 1.12 6.55
N SER A 232 -15.66 1.48 6.19
CA SER A 232 -14.46 1.05 6.89
C SER A 232 -13.57 2.25 7.17
N ILE A 233 -12.84 2.23 8.28
CA ILE A 233 -11.79 3.22 8.58
C ILE A 233 -10.60 3.15 7.61
N CYS A 234 -10.47 2.06 6.84
CA CYS A 234 -9.41 1.85 5.85
C CYS A 234 -9.65 2.62 4.55
N ASP A 235 -9.75 3.96 4.61
CA ASP A 235 -10.09 4.85 3.49
C ASP A 235 -9.25 4.59 2.21
N ALA A 236 -7.97 4.26 2.35
CA ALA A 236 -7.09 3.94 1.23
C ALA A 236 -7.44 2.62 0.50
N LEU A 237 -8.24 1.74 1.10
CA LEU A 237 -8.50 0.38 0.63
C LEU A 237 -9.95 0.11 0.19
N THR A 238 -10.88 1.05 0.43
CA THR A 238 -12.31 0.91 0.14
C THR A 238 -12.70 1.04 -1.34
N GLY A 239 -11.73 1.27 -2.24
CA GLY A 239 -11.98 1.27 -3.68
C GLY A 239 -12.60 -0.05 -4.15
N VAL A 240 -13.66 0.03 -4.95
CA VAL A 240 -14.43 -1.15 -5.36
C VAL A 240 -13.91 -1.84 -6.62
N TYR A 241 -13.06 -1.16 -7.38
CA TYR A 241 -12.55 -1.65 -8.67
C TYR A 241 -11.29 -2.50 -8.51
N MET A 242 -11.24 -3.63 -9.21
CA MET A 242 -10.03 -4.46 -9.31
C MET A 242 -9.21 -4.09 -10.56
N ALA A 243 -7.95 -3.73 -10.35
CA ALA A 243 -7.04 -3.34 -11.44
C ALA A 243 -6.62 -4.54 -12.31
N GLU A 244 -6.45 -4.31 -13.61
CA GLU A 244 -6.10 -5.34 -14.60
C GLU A 244 -4.67 -5.85 -14.46
N ILE A 245 -3.69 -4.94 -14.55
CA ILE A 245 -2.26 -5.27 -14.51
C ILE A 245 -1.92 -6.01 -13.22
N PRO A 246 -2.29 -5.51 -12.02
CA PRO A 246 -2.02 -6.23 -10.79
C PRO A 246 -2.70 -7.60 -10.72
N PHE A 247 -3.94 -7.73 -11.17
CA PHE A 247 -4.66 -9.00 -11.13
C PHE A 247 -3.99 -10.07 -12.01
N GLU A 248 -3.62 -9.72 -13.24
CA GLU A 248 -2.96 -10.67 -14.14
C GLU A 248 -1.58 -11.12 -13.63
N ILE A 249 -0.86 -10.25 -12.90
CA ILE A 249 0.42 -10.61 -12.26
C ILE A 249 0.24 -11.59 -11.11
N VAL A 250 -0.77 -11.37 -10.26
CA VAL A 250 -0.95 -12.10 -9.00
C VAL A 250 -1.78 -13.38 -9.15
N ARG A 251 -2.76 -13.43 -10.05
CA ARG A 251 -3.64 -14.59 -10.27
C ARG A 251 -2.90 -15.94 -10.36
N PRO A 252 -1.76 -16.07 -11.07
CA PRO A 252 -1.08 -17.36 -11.16
C PRO A 252 -0.20 -17.71 -9.96
N ARG A 253 0.06 -16.78 -9.02
CA ARG A 253 1.17 -16.90 -8.05
C ARG A 253 0.86 -16.45 -6.62
N LEU A 254 -0.26 -15.77 -6.37
CA LEU A 254 -0.58 -15.30 -5.02
C LEU A 254 -0.91 -16.48 -4.12
N ALA A 255 -0.29 -16.53 -2.93
CA ALA A 255 -0.45 -17.64 -2.02
C ALA A 255 -1.79 -17.61 -1.26
N GLY A 256 -2.46 -16.46 -1.22
CA GLY A 256 -3.76 -16.32 -0.58
C GLY A 256 -4.14 -14.87 -0.28
N THR A 257 -5.32 -14.73 0.30
CA THR A 257 -5.90 -13.46 0.74
C THR A 257 -6.42 -13.60 2.17
N ILE A 258 -6.24 -12.56 2.97
CA ILE A 258 -6.75 -12.47 4.34
C ILE A 258 -7.64 -11.23 4.46
N ALA A 259 -8.73 -11.35 5.22
CA ALA A 259 -9.58 -10.22 5.58
C ALA A 259 -9.43 -9.88 7.07
N VAL A 260 -9.43 -8.59 7.40
CA VAL A 260 -9.35 -8.08 8.78
C VAL A 260 -10.44 -7.06 9.07
N THR A 261 -10.91 -7.02 10.31
CA THR A 261 -11.94 -6.06 10.76
C THR A 261 -11.33 -4.71 11.11
N ASP A 262 -12.17 -3.67 11.17
CA ASP A 262 -11.74 -2.34 11.61
C ASP A 262 -11.20 -2.35 13.05
N ASP A 263 -11.73 -3.19 13.94
CA ASP A 263 -11.23 -3.31 15.32
C ASP A 263 -9.83 -3.95 15.37
N GLU A 264 -9.59 -4.97 14.55
CA GLU A 264 -8.26 -5.58 14.41
C GLU A 264 -7.26 -4.55 13.83
N VAL A 265 -7.72 -3.67 12.94
CA VAL A 265 -6.92 -2.57 12.39
C VAL A 265 -6.59 -1.52 13.46
N ARG A 266 -7.55 -1.14 14.31
CA ARG A 266 -7.30 -0.20 15.43
C ARG A 266 -6.28 -0.74 16.40
N GLU A 267 -6.39 -2.03 16.76
CA GLU A 267 -5.40 -2.71 17.61
C GLU A 267 -4.00 -2.68 16.97
N ALA A 268 -3.91 -2.97 15.67
CA ALA A 268 -2.65 -2.92 14.95
C ALA A 268 -2.05 -1.51 14.91
N MET A 269 -2.87 -0.47 14.80
CA MET A 269 -2.41 0.93 14.88
C MET A 269 -1.83 1.25 16.26
N ARG A 270 -2.50 0.82 17.34
CA ARG A 270 -2.00 1.00 18.72
C ARG A 270 -0.68 0.27 18.95
N ILE A 271 -0.59 -1.00 18.54
CA ILE A 271 0.64 -1.81 18.66
C ILE A 271 1.77 -1.26 17.78
N ALA A 272 1.48 -0.77 16.57
CA ALA A 272 2.48 -0.12 15.73
C ALA A 272 3.10 1.10 16.43
N PHE A 273 2.27 1.90 17.11
CA PHE A 273 2.74 3.04 17.87
C PHE A 273 3.55 2.63 19.11
N SER A 274 3.04 1.69 19.93
CA SER A 274 3.70 1.32 21.19
C SER A 274 4.96 0.47 21.01
N GLU A 275 4.95 -0.48 20.07
CA GLU A 275 6.03 -1.47 19.92
C GLU A 275 7.09 -1.05 18.89
N PHE A 276 6.69 -0.31 17.85
CA PHE A 276 7.60 0.09 16.78
C PHE A 276 7.86 1.62 16.75
N GLY A 277 7.13 2.40 17.55
CA GLY A 277 7.20 3.87 17.49
C GLY A 277 6.63 4.44 16.18
N LEU A 278 5.81 3.68 15.46
CA LEU A 278 5.31 4.05 14.14
C LEU A 278 3.87 4.57 14.23
N ALA A 279 3.67 5.84 13.84
CA ALA A 279 2.35 6.35 13.50
C ALA A 279 1.96 5.88 12.09
N ILE A 280 0.84 5.19 11.97
CA ILE A 280 0.40 4.53 10.73
C ILE A 280 -1.08 4.83 10.46
N GLU A 281 -1.49 4.78 9.18
CA GLU A 281 -2.89 4.94 8.81
C GLU A 281 -3.63 3.59 8.81
N PRO A 282 -4.97 3.57 8.89
CA PRO A 282 -5.71 2.30 8.99
C PRO A 282 -5.44 1.35 7.82
N GLY A 283 -5.48 1.83 6.57
CA GLY A 283 -5.12 1.03 5.39
C GLY A 283 -3.65 0.60 5.37
N GLY A 284 -2.79 1.35 6.06
CA GLY A 284 -1.38 1.01 6.28
C GLY A 284 -1.17 -0.12 7.29
N ALA A 285 -2.18 -0.44 8.11
CA ALA A 285 -2.07 -1.36 9.23
C ALA A 285 -2.60 -2.77 8.94
N VAL A 286 -3.41 -2.97 7.88
CA VAL A 286 -4.12 -4.24 7.65
C VAL A 286 -3.20 -5.48 7.62
N ALA A 287 -2.01 -5.38 7.04
CA ALA A 287 -1.06 -6.50 7.01
C ALA A 287 -0.55 -6.87 8.41
N LEU A 288 -0.31 -5.87 9.27
CA LEU A 288 0.07 -6.10 10.66
C LEU A 288 -1.12 -6.64 11.47
N ALA A 289 -2.32 -6.11 11.24
CA ALA A 289 -3.55 -6.59 11.86
C ALA A 289 -3.79 -8.09 11.62
N ALA A 290 -3.54 -8.58 10.41
CA ALA A 290 -3.69 -10.01 10.08
C ALA A 290 -2.79 -10.90 10.95
N VAL A 291 -1.57 -10.46 11.24
CA VAL A 291 -0.65 -11.19 12.12
C VAL A 291 -1.13 -11.13 13.57
N LEU A 292 -1.40 -9.92 14.07
CA LEU A 292 -1.76 -9.70 15.47
C LEU A 292 -3.09 -10.36 15.86
N ALA A 293 -4.05 -10.40 14.94
CA ALA A 293 -5.32 -11.09 15.11
C ALA A 293 -5.23 -12.62 14.94
N GLY A 294 -4.04 -13.16 14.66
CA GLY A 294 -3.82 -14.60 14.48
C GLY A 294 -4.46 -15.17 13.22
N ARG A 295 -4.79 -14.32 12.22
CA ARG A 295 -5.31 -14.76 10.92
C ARG A 295 -4.25 -15.51 10.11
N LEU A 296 -2.98 -15.20 10.36
CA LEU A 296 -1.83 -16.00 9.96
C LEU A 296 -1.02 -16.39 11.21
N LYS A 297 -0.96 -17.69 11.52
CA LYS A 297 -0.09 -18.20 12.59
C LYS A 297 1.36 -18.26 12.10
N LEU A 298 2.31 -17.77 12.89
CA LEU A 298 3.71 -17.72 12.45
C LEU A 298 4.36 -19.12 12.46
N GLU A 299 4.16 -19.92 13.50
CA GLU A 299 4.61 -21.33 13.54
C GLU A 299 6.12 -21.51 13.25
N GLY A 300 6.95 -20.66 13.87
CA GLY A 300 8.41 -20.62 13.68
C GLY A 300 8.87 -19.88 12.42
N ARG A 301 7.95 -19.49 11.54
CA ARG A 301 8.25 -18.78 10.29
C ARG A 301 8.66 -17.32 10.52
N ALA A 302 9.40 -16.78 9.56
CA ALA A 302 9.67 -15.36 9.42
C ALA A 302 8.65 -14.71 8.46
N VAL A 303 7.90 -13.75 8.97
CA VAL A 303 6.81 -13.06 8.27
C VAL A 303 7.09 -11.56 8.23
N VAL A 304 6.91 -10.96 7.06
CA VAL A 304 6.95 -9.51 6.88
C VAL A 304 5.53 -8.97 6.71
N ALA A 305 5.14 -7.99 7.52
CA ALA A 305 3.95 -7.17 7.28
C ALA A 305 4.35 -5.83 6.66
N THR A 306 3.79 -5.46 5.50
CA THR A 306 4.01 -4.11 4.96
C THR A 306 3.22 -3.08 5.74
N ILE A 307 3.88 -2.01 6.20
CA ILE A 307 3.21 -0.84 6.77
C ILE A 307 3.12 0.21 5.67
N SER A 308 2.02 0.19 4.91
CA SER A 308 1.99 0.83 3.59
C SER A 308 1.91 2.37 3.60
N GLY A 309 1.48 2.99 4.70
CA GLY A 309 1.38 4.45 4.81
C GLY A 309 0.99 4.99 6.20
N ARG A 310 1.05 6.33 6.36
CA ARG A 310 0.72 7.07 7.60
C ARG A 310 -0.21 8.28 7.43
N ASN A 311 -0.78 8.54 6.25
CA ASN A 311 -1.49 9.79 5.99
C ASN A 311 -2.95 9.73 6.48
N VAL A 312 -3.09 9.56 7.79
CA VAL A 312 -4.35 9.53 8.55
C VAL A 312 -4.76 10.91 9.02
N ASP A 313 -6.06 11.12 9.22
CA ASP A 313 -6.56 12.33 9.87
C ASP A 313 -6.23 12.31 11.37
N LEU A 314 -5.77 13.44 11.91
CA LEU A 314 -5.29 13.52 13.30
C LEU A 314 -6.38 13.20 14.33
N PRO A 315 -7.64 13.65 14.21
CA PRO A 315 -8.69 13.26 15.13
C PRO A 315 -8.97 11.76 15.14
N LEU A 316 -8.91 11.09 13.98
CA LEU A 316 -9.06 9.63 13.91
C LEU A 316 -7.86 8.92 14.56
N ALA A 317 -6.64 9.37 14.26
CA ALA A 317 -5.45 8.82 14.90
C ALA A 317 -5.50 8.99 16.42
N ALA A 318 -5.85 10.19 16.89
CA ALA A 318 -5.99 10.49 18.30
C ALA A 318 -7.09 9.65 18.96
N SER A 319 -8.25 9.47 18.31
CA SER A 319 -9.31 8.63 18.87
C SER A 319 -8.86 7.17 19.02
N VAL A 320 -8.21 6.61 17.99
CA VAL A 320 -7.71 5.22 18.03
C VAL A 320 -6.63 5.04 19.09
N LEU A 321 -5.74 6.02 19.28
CA LEU A 321 -4.66 5.95 20.27
C LEU A 321 -5.13 6.25 21.70
N ALA A 322 -6.22 7.00 21.86
CA ALA A 322 -6.79 7.35 23.17
C ALA A 322 -7.74 6.26 23.72
N GLU A 323 -8.26 5.39 22.86
CA GLU A 323 -8.98 4.19 23.30
C GLU A 323 -8.06 3.40 24.24
N ALA A 324 -8.52 3.18 25.47
CA ALA A 324 -7.74 2.48 26.48
C ALA A 324 -7.32 1.13 25.91
N ASN A 325 -6.00 0.87 25.91
CA ASN A 325 -5.55 -0.51 25.88
C ASN A 325 -6.15 -1.16 27.12
N ASP A 326 -7.16 -1.99 26.93
CA ASP A 326 -7.46 -3.02 27.92
C ASP A 326 -6.26 -3.94 28.12
N LEU A 327 -5.16 -3.77 27.37
CA LEU A 327 -3.91 -4.47 27.54
C LEU A 327 -2.78 -3.67 28.22
N ARG A 328 -2.62 -3.81 29.54
CA ARG A 328 -1.44 -3.31 30.29
C ARG A 328 -0.18 -4.06 29.83
N PRO A 329 1.03 -3.46 29.85
CA PRO A 329 2.27 -4.21 29.69
C PRO A 329 2.43 -5.19 30.87
N GLY A 330 2.01 -6.45 30.71
CA GLY A 330 2.15 -7.49 31.72
C GLY A 330 0.99 -8.48 31.82
N ASP A 331 -0.23 -8.05 31.48
CA ASP A 331 -1.32 -8.95 31.10
C ASP A 331 -1.37 -8.86 29.55
N HIS A 332 -1.67 -9.86 28.73
CA HIS A 332 -3.02 -10.18 28.28
C HIS A 332 -2.95 -11.14 27.09
N GLY A 333 -4.00 -11.94 26.94
CA GLY A 333 -4.76 -11.97 25.70
C GLY A 333 -4.33 -12.90 24.57
N LEU A 334 -3.08 -13.39 24.53
CA LEU A 334 -2.68 -14.39 23.52
C LEU A 334 -2.75 -15.84 24.03
N SER A 335 -3.02 -16.05 25.33
CA SER A 335 -3.17 -17.39 25.93
C SER A 335 -4.63 -17.85 26.12
N ALA A 336 -5.63 -16.98 25.96
CA ALA A 336 -7.02 -17.25 26.37
C ALA A 336 -7.99 -17.66 25.25
N ARG A 337 -7.51 -18.17 24.11
CA ARG A 337 -8.35 -18.89 23.11
C ARG A 337 -7.98 -20.36 22.97
N ARG A 338 -7.57 -21.01 24.07
CA ARG A 338 -7.64 -22.47 24.20
C ARG A 338 -8.95 -22.80 24.89
N HIS A 339 -9.82 -23.49 24.17
CA HIS A 339 -11.15 -24.00 24.56
C HIS A 339 -12.34 -23.04 24.37
N ALA A 340 -12.85 -23.02 23.14
CA ALA A 340 -14.25 -23.29 22.81
C ALA A 340 -14.31 -23.93 21.42
#